data_AF-A0A7Y4UDF1-F1
#
_entry.id   AF-A0A7Y4UDF1-F1
#
_cell.length_a   1.000
_cell.length_b   1.000
_cell.length_c   1.000
_cell.angle_alpha   90.00
_cell.angle_beta   90.00
_cell.angle_gamma   90.00
#
_symmetry.space_group_name_H-M   'P 1'
#
loop_
_entity.id
_entity.type
_entity.pdbx_description
1 polymer ?
#
loop_
_entity_poly.entity_id
_entity_poly.type
_entity_poly.pdbx_seq_one_letter_code
_entity_poly.pdbx_strand_id
1 'polypeptide(L)'
;PVRLLLIVENTPDKVMEAVRRSAEVTELVTNRWIRLVAFSPNGAMHVYRNGEFEPVTETVKVPEVAASYDWFGGKLEHLPIARVTATAAHASVEL
;
A
#
# COMPACT_ATOMS: atom_id res chain seq x y z
N PRO A 1 -15.56 -7.99 2.06
CA PRO A 1 -14.68 -8.51 3.15
C PRO A 1 -13.46 -7.61 3.29
N VAL A 2 -13.15 -7.16 4.50
CA VAL A 2 -11.90 -6.43 4.80
C VAL A 2 -10.75 -7.44 4.83
N ARG A 3 -9.63 -7.12 4.18
CA ARG A 3 -8.42 -7.96 4.18
C ARG A 3 -7.21 -7.12 4.55
N LEU A 4 -6.33 -7.69 5.38
CA LEU A 4 -5.06 -7.06 5.72
C LEU A 4 -4.18 -6.93 4.47
N LEU A 5 -3.65 -5.74 4.24
CA LEU A 5 -2.59 -5.48 3.25
C LEU A 5 -1.27 -5.32 4.00
N LEU A 6 -0.31 -6.20 3.70
CA LEU A 6 1.05 -6.12 4.20
C LEU A 6 1.98 -5.68 3.07
N ILE A 7 2.71 -4.59 3.29
CA ILE A 7 3.75 -4.10 2.39
C ILE A 7 5.09 -4.34 3.10
N VAL A 8 5.97 -5.09 2.46
CA VAL A 8 7.28 -5.47 3.02
C VAL A 8 8.37 -4.85 2.15
N GLU A 9 9.23 -4.03 2.76
CA GLU A 9 10.38 -3.43 2.08
C GLU A 9 11.49 -4.48 1.86
N ASN A 10 11.39 -5.21 0.76
CA ASN A 10 12.36 -6.20 0.32
C ASN A 10 12.09 -6.64 -1.13
N THR A 11 12.95 -7.50 -1.68
CA THR A 11 12.72 -8.12 -2.99
C THR A 11 11.67 -9.23 -2.91
N PRO A 12 10.90 -9.48 -3.99
CA PRO A 12 9.94 -10.59 -4.07
C PRO A 12 10.47 -11.93 -3.55
N ASP A 13 11.68 -12.31 -3.98
CA ASP A 13 12.30 -13.59 -3.61
C ASP A 13 12.57 -13.68 -2.10
N LYS A 14 13.11 -12.63 -1.49
CA LYS A 14 13.40 -12.59 -0.06
C LYS A 14 12.12 -12.55 0.79
N VAL A 15 11.10 -11.83 0.33
CA VAL A 15 9.78 -11.86 0.97
C VAL A 15 9.23 -13.28 0.95
N MET A 16 9.29 -13.97 -0.20
CA MET A 16 8.73 -15.31 -0.30
C MET A 16 9.55 -16.37 0.44
N GLU A 17 10.88 -16.21 0.52
CA GLU A 17 11.72 -17.01 1.39
C GLU A 17 11.29 -16.88 2.85
N ALA A 18 11.04 -15.65 3.32
CA ALA A 18 10.57 -15.40 4.69
C ALA A 18 9.17 -16.00 4.93
N VAL A 19 8.24 -15.86 3.98
CA VAL A 19 6.90 -16.47 4.05
C VAL A 19 6.99 -17.99 4.24
N ARG A 20 7.84 -18.66 3.45
CA ARG A 20 7.99 -20.12 3.47
C ARG A 20 8.63 -20.67 4.75
N ARG A 21 9.19 -19.82 5.62
CA ARG A 21 9.76 -20.24 6.92
C ARG A 21 8.70 -20.53 7.99
N SER A 22 7.45 -20.13 7.76
CA SER A 22 6.31 -20.48 8.63
C SER A 22 5.16 -21.04 7.78
N ALA A 23 4.65 -22.20 8.19
CA ALA A 23 3.51 -22.83 7.52
C ALA A 23 2.25 -21.95 7.65
N GLU A 24 2.06 -21.33 8.82
CA GLU A 24 0.94 -20.44 9.13
C GLU A 24 0.96 -19.18 8.26
N VAL A 25 2.14 -18.54 8.11
CA VAL A 25 2.29 -17.37 7.22
C VAL A 25 2.11 -17.78 5.77
N THR A 26 2.60 -18.96 5.38
CA THR A 26 2.39 -19.51 4.05
C THR A 26 0.90 -19.66 3.76
N GLU A 27 0.12 -20.25 4.67
CA GLU A 27 -1.34 -20.38 4.53
C GLU A 27 -2.04 -19.03 4.40
N LEU A 28 -1.67 -18.04 5.21
CA LEU A 28 -2.26 -16.69 5.11
C LEU A 28 -2.08 -16.09 3.72
N VAL A 29 -0.91 -16.29 3.11
CA VAL A 29 -0.55 -15.76 1.79
C VAL A 29 -1.19 -16.58 0.66
N THR A 30 -1.02 -17.91 0.65
CA THR A 30 -1.44 -18.78 -0.46
C THR A 30 -2.96 -18.97 -0.50
N ASN A 31 -3.64 -19.02 0.65
CA ASN A 31 -5.11 -19.01 0.70
C ASN A 31 -5.71 -17.62 0.47
N ARG A 32 -4.87 -16.59 0.23
CA ARG A 32 -5.25 -15.20 -0.06
C ARG A 32 -6.09 -14.57 1.07
N TRP A 33 -5.82 -14.97 2.31
CA TRP A 33 -6.42 -14.39 3.51
C TRP A 33 -5.82 -13.02 3.84
N ILE A 34 -4.56 -12.81 3.47
CA ILE A 34 -3.90 -11.49 3.43
C ILE A 34 -3.50 -11.11 2.00
N ARG A 35 -3.26 -9.81 1.78
CA ARG A 35 -2.60 -9.30 0.58
C ARG A 35 -1.14 -8.98 0.92
N LEU A 36 -0.24 -9.31 0.00
CA LEU A 36 1.19 -9.12 0.19
C LEU A 36 1.76 -8.30 -0.97
N VAL A 37 2.57 -7.30 -0.64
CA VAL A 37 3.31 -6.48 -1.59
C VAL A 37 4.79 -6.49 -1.18
N ALA A 38 5.66 -6.77 -2.14
CA ALA A 38 7.09 -6.53 -2.03
C ALA A 38 7.39 -5.13 -2.57
N PHE A 39 8.00 -4.29 -1.74
CA PHE A 39 8.48 -2.96 -2.11
C PHE A 39 10.01 -2.98 -2.15
N SER A 40 10.55 -3.02 -3.37
CA SER A 40 11.99 -3.09 -3.57
C SER A 40 12.65 -1.74 -3.21
N PRO A 41 13.92 -1.74 -2.76
CA PRO A 41 14.65 -0.50 -2.43
C PRO A 41 14.77 0.51 -3.59
N ASN A 42 14.61 0.07 -4.83
CA ASN A 42 14.58 0.93 -6.02
C ASN A 42 13.21 1.59 -6.26
N GLY A 43 12.24 1.42 -5.36
CA GLY A 43 10.89 1.96 -5.47
C GLY A 43 9.92 1.09 -6.26
N ALA A 44 10.35 -0.05 -6.81
CA ALA A 44 9.46 -0.95 -7.55
C ALA A 44 8.56 -1.74 -6.60
N MET A 45 7.26 -1.77 -6.89
CA MET A 45 6.27 -2.56 -6.14
C MET A 45 5.87 -3.81 -6.93
N HIS A 46 5.75 -4.93 -6.24
CA HIS A 46 5.19 -6.18 -6.80
C HIS A 46 4.13 -6.72 -5.86
N VAL A 47 2.93 -7.03 -6.38
CA VAL A 47 1.84 -7.60 -5.60
C VAL A 47 1.83 -9.11 -5.79
N TYR A 48 1.72 -9.86 -4.70
CA TYR A 48 1.56 -11.31 -4.79
C TYR A 48 0.11 -11.67 -5.17
N ARG A 49 -0.08 -12.28 -6.35
CA ARG A 49 -1.37 -12.71 -6.89
C ARG A 49 -1.18 -14.00 -7.67
N ASN A 50 -2.18 -14.88 -7.62
CA ASN A 50 -2.22 -16.11 -8.42
C ASN A 50 -0.96 -17.01 -8.31
N GLY A 51 -0.27 -16.98 -7.17
CA GLY A 51 0.93 -17.79 -6.94
C GLY A 51 2.25 -17.07 -7.20
N GLU A 52 2.23 -15.86 -7.78
CA GLU A 52 3.42 -15.15 -8.26
C GLU A 52 3.40 -13.67 -7.87
N PHE A 53 4.55 -13.01 -8.00
CA PHE A 53 4.68 -11.56 -7.82
C PHE A 53 4.53 -10.84 -9.17
N GLU A 54 3.50 -10.01 -9.29
CA GLU A 54 3.21 -9.21 -10.47
C GLU A 54 3.66 -7.74 -10.24
N PRO A 55 4.39 -7.10 -11.17
CA PRO A 55 4.81 -5.70 -11.00
C PRO A 55 3.61 -4.75 -11.03
N VAL A 56 3.64 -3.72 -10.18
CA VAL A 56 2.66 -2.63 -10.22
C VAL A 56 3.18 -1.55 -11.16
N THR A 57 2.53 -1.41 -12.31
CA THR A 57 2.92 -0.46 -13.37
C THR A 57 1.92 0.67 -13.56
N GLU A 58 0.72 0.55 -12.99
CA GLU A 58 -0.36 1.50 -13.18
C GLU A 58 -0.25 2.69 -12.21
N THR A 59 -0.23 3.89 -12.77
CA THR A 59 -0.40 5.13 -12.01
C THR A 59 -1.83 5.61 -12.18
N VAL A 60 -2.58 5.67 -11.07
CA VAL A 60 -3.95 6.21 -11.07
C VAL A 60 -3.88 7.73 -10.90
N LYS A 61 -4.51 8.47 -11.82
CA LYS A 61 -4.76 9.89 -11.62
C LYS A 61 -5.85 10.06 -10.57
N VAL A 62 -5.54 10.77 -9.49
CA VAL A 62 -6.50 11.14 -8.46
C VAL A 62 -6.75 12.65 -8.49
N PRO A 63 -7.94 13.13 -8.10
CA PRO A 63 -8.19 14.54 -7.92
C PRO A 63 -7.15 15.19 -7.01
N GLU A 64 -6.74 16.40 -7.34
CA GLU A 64 -5.85 17.21 -6.51
C GLU A 64 -6.62 18.36 -5.88
N VAL A 65 -6.42 18.56 -4.58
CA VAL A 65 -7.06 19.63 -3.80
C VAL A 65 -6.01 20.37 -2.98
N ALA A 66 -6.28 21.65 -2.68
CA ALA A 66 -5.36 22.45 -1.88
C ALA A 66 -5.38 22.00 -0.40
N ALA A 67 -6.56 21.76 0.17
CA ALA A 67 -6.70 21.30 1.55
C ALA A 67 -7.65 20.09 1.67
N SER A 68 -7.53 19.34 2.77
CA SER A 68 -8.44 18.24 3.09
C SER A 68 -9.89 18.71 3.20
N TYR A 69 -10.12 19.91 3.75
CA TYR A 69 -11.46 20.49 3.85
C TYR A 69 -12.12 20.69 2.47
N ASP A 70 -11.36 21.04 1.43
CA ASP A 70 -11.89 21.20 0.07
C ASP A 70 -12.39 19.87 -0.52
N TRP A 71 -11.85 18.75 -0.04
CA TRP A 71 -12.30 17.42 -0.44
C TRP A 71 -13.43 16.87 0.41
N PHE A 72 -13.35 16.99 1.74
CA PHE A 72 -14.28 16.35 2.69
C PHE A 72 -15.41 17.25 3.18
N GLY A 73 -15.24 18.58 3.14
CA GLY A 73 -16.17 19.54 3.73
C GLY A 73 -17.59 19.43 3.16
N GLY A 74 -18.58 19.24 4.04
CA GLY A 74 -19.99 19.17 3.67
C GLY A 74 -20.43 17.89 2.93
N LYS A 75 -19.52 16.93 2.73
CA LYS A 75 -19.83 15.66 2.06
C LYS A 75 -20.07 14.57 3.10
N LEU A 76 -21.13 13.79 2.89
CA LEU A 76 -21.55 12.69 3.78
C LEU A 76 -21.52 11.33 3.06
N GLU A 77 -21.36 11.36 1.74
CA GLU A 77 -21.23 10.21 0.88
C GLU A 77 -19.82 9.60 0.89
N HIS A 78 -19.70 8.42 0.28
CA HIS A 78 -18.40 7.83 0.03
C HIS A 78 -17.64 8.64 -1.02
N LEU A 79 -16.45 9.13 -0.64
CA LEU A 79 -15.57 9.86 -1.55
C LEU A 79 -14.41 8.97 -2.04
N PRO A 80 -14.02 9.10 -3.32
CA PRO A 80 -12.79 8.48 -3.80
C PRO A 80 -11.55 9.15 -3.18
N ILE A 81 -10.39 8.55 -3.45
CA ILE A 81 -9.09 9.07 -3.00
C ILE A 81 -8.80 10.39 -3.72
N ALA A 82 -8.31 11.38 -2.99
CA ALA A 82 -7.76 12.62 -3.52
C ALA A 82 -6.37 12.89 -2.93
N ARG A 83 -5.55 13.63 -3.67
CA ARG A 83 -4.22 14.09 -3.27
C ARG A 83 -4.30 15.53 -2.77
N VAL A 84 -3.91 15.77 -1.52
CA VAL A 84 -3.74 17.12 -0.99
C VAL A 84 -2.37 17.66 -1.42
N THR A 85 -2.34 18.86 -2.01
CA THR A 85 -1.12 19.45 -2.59
C THR A 85 -0.45 20.50 -1.69
N ALA A 86 -1.13 20.97 -0.63
CA ALA A 86 -0.51 21.87 0.32
C ALA A 86 0.68 21.22 1.01
N THR A 87 1.82 21.92 1.03
CA THR A 87 2.97 21.56 1.85
C THR A 87 2.56 21.65 3.31
N ALA A 88 2.54 20.51 4.01
CA ALA A 88 2.40 20.52 5.45
C ALA A 88 3.58 21.30 6.03
N ALA A 89 3.30 22.41 6.72
CA ALA A 89 4.30 23.05 7.56
C ALA A 89 4.64 22.08 8.69
N HIS A 90 5.71 21.29 8.52
CA HIS A 90 6.26 20.51 9.62
C HIS A 90 6.75 21.50 10.66
N ALA A 91 6.05 21.61 11.79
CA ALA A 91 6.60 22.28 12.96
C ALA A 91 7.81 21.45 13.40
N SER A 92 9.02 21.98 13.18
CA SER A 92 10.22 21.43 13.77
C SER A 92 10.03 21.41 15.29
N VAL A 93 9.96 20.22 15.88
CA VAL A 93 10.16 20.07 17.31
C VAL A 93 11.67 20.05 17.49
N GLU A 94 12.26 21.17 17.92
CA GLU A 94 13.62 21.17 18.47
C GLU A 94 13.62 20.30 19.73
N LEU A 95 14.48 19.29 19.74
CA LEU A 95 14.83 18.47 20.92
C LEU A 95 16.05 19.06 21.61
#